data_AF-A0A454XSV0-F1
#
_entry.id   AF-A0A454XSV0-F1
#
_cell.length_a   1.000
_cell.length_b   1.000
_cell.length_c   1.000
_cell.angle_alpha   90.00
_cell.angle_beta   90.00
_cell.angle_gamma   90.00
#
_symmetry.space_group_name_H-M   'P 1'
#
loop_
_entity.id
_entity.type
_entity.pdbx_description
1 polymer ?
#
loop_
_entity_poly.entity_id
_entity_poly.type
_entity_poly.pdbx_seq_one_letter_code
_entity_poly.pdbx_strand_id
1 'polypeptide(L)'
;MRTKTQHKNDNSAEGDVKVGDTEMKMEEGEEGVVPPLVIKKPPVKPKRKYKKRKVDDEEHEENKHISKSIQQRFGKNKNTQELAVIKHTKNQTVKIVNPDAHDNMIERAEELKINKMYQVELRSDALPTAWKCALCHQRTCRDSLGDLFGPYYVQAEEKHWPEFLTKKPAKMARSSSSLIDIWMHGSCALWAPDVHMAANQLENLEEKLNIFWGQSCFVCHQSGASIPVDGKYLHFPCAMKHPGVVLDQSTFTCKTIPAESSR
;
A
#
# COMPACT_ATOMS: atom_id res chain seq x y z
N MET A 1 53.30 -0.70 -30.56
CA MET A 1 54.32 0.36 -30.35
C MET A 1 53.63 1.72 -30.47
N ARG A 2 53.62 2.49 -29.36
CA ARG A 2 53.28 3.92 -29.15
C ARG A 2 52.73 4.05 -27.71
N THR A 3 53.59 4.08 -26.67
CA THR A 3 54.11 5.28 -25.96
C THR A 3 52.97 6.23 -25.48
N LYS A 4 52.57 6.30 -24.19
CA LYS A 4 53.18 7.04 -23.03
C LYS A 4 53.55 8.48 -23.44
N THR A 5 53.20 9.61 -22.79
CA THR A 5 53.00 9.93 -21.35
C THR A 5 52.53 11.41 -21.18
N GLN A 6 51.90 11.71 -20.02
CA GLN A 6 52.05 12.92 -19.14
C GLN A 6 51.55 14.33 -19.52
N HIS A 7 50.76 14.95 -18.63
CA HIS A 7 51.17 16.08 -17.74
C HIS A 7 50.10 16.40 -16.65
N LYS A 8 50.49 16.37 -15.36
CA LYS A 8 50.68 17.50 -14.38
C LYS A 8 49.37 17.99 -13.71
N ASN A 9 49.16 17.71 -12.41
CA ASN A 9 49.56 18.43 -11.18
C ASN A 9 48.54 19.52 -10.78
N ASP A 10 48.02 19.47 -9.54
CA ASP A 10 48.33 20.47 -8.51
C ASP A 10 47.70 20.12 -7.14
N ASN A 11 48.52 20.31 -6.10
CA ASN A 11 48.25 20.20 -4.66
C ASN A 11 47.68 21.52 -4.09
N SER A 12 46.93 21.44 -2.99
CA SER A 12 46.90 22.42 -1.86
C SER A 12 46.09 21.78 -0.70
N ALA A 13 46.75 21.37 0.41
CA ALA A 13 46.90 22.09 1.70
C ALA A 13 45.58 22.22 2.49
N GLU A 14 45.34 21.38 3.50
CA GLU A 14 45.62 21.54 4.95
C GLU A 14 44.60 22.40 5.73
N GLY A 15 44.15 21.90 6.89
CA GLY A 15 43.33 22.65 7.85
C GLY A 15 42.60 21.79 8.91
N ASP A 16 43.34 21.35 9.93
CA ASP A 16 42.87 20.79 11.21
C ASP A 16 41.91 21.70 11.99
N VAL A 17 40.90 21.14 12.67
CA VAL A 17 40.43 21.59 14.00
C VAL A 17 39.94 20.40 14.83
N LYS A 18 40.61 20.16 15.96
CA LYS A 18 40.23 19.27 17.07
C LYS A 18 39.49 20.05 18.17
N VAL A 19 39.08 19.29 19.20
CA VAL A 19 38.75 19.65 20.60
C VAL A 19 37.24 19.79 20.86
N GLY A 20 36.65 19.16 21.88
CA GLY A 20 37.17 18.31 22.94
C GLY A 20 36.07 17.90 23.92
N ASP A 21 36.31 16.81 24.65
CA ASP A 21 35.50 16.29 25.74
C ASP A 21 35.55 17.20 26.98
N THR A 22 34.43 17.34 27.69
CA THR A 22 34.42 17.84 29.07
C THR A 22 33.25 17.22 29.85
N GLU A 23 33.56 16.23 30.70
CA GLU A 23 32.76 15.85 31.86
C GLU A 23 32.94 16.89 32.97
N MET A 24 31.86 17.29 33.67
CA MET A 24 31.93 17.61 35.10
C MET A 24 30.55 17.72 35.78
N LYS A 25 30.39 16.84 36.78
CA LYS A 25 29.83 17.02 38.14
C LYS A 25 28.37 17.46 38.36
N MET A 26 27.72 16.61 39.16
CA MET A 26 26.50 16.84 39.93
C MET A 26 26.82 17.71 41.16
N GLU A 27 26.00 18.71 41.46
CA GLU A 27 25.78 19.26 42.81
C GLU A 27 24.30 19.62 42.99
N GLU A 28 23.81 19.34 44.19
CA GLU A 28 22.44 19.52 44.68
C GLU A 28 22.13 20.99 45.01
N GLY A 29 20.86 21.40 45.07
CA GLY A 29 20.46 22.57 45.85
C GLY A 29 19.27 23.41 45.36
N GLU A 30 18.18 23.27 46.12
CA GLU A 30 17.22 24.31 46.53
C GLU A 30 16.07 24.79 45.62
N GLU A 31 14.87 24.65 46.20
CA GLU A 31 13.58 25.12 45.74
C GLU A 31 13.48 26.65 45.80
N GLY A 32 13.19 27.27 44.65
CA GLY A 32 12.81 28.67 44.55
C GLY A 32 11.52 28.82 43.76
N VAL A 33 10.45 29.25 44.43
CA VAL A 33 9.12 29.52 43.87
C VAL A 33 9.19 30.67 42.87
N VAL A 34 8.83 30.43 41.60
CA VAL A 34 8.74 31.47 40.54
C VAL A 34 7.30 31.58 40.03
N PRO A 35 6.69 32.79 39.98
CA PRO A 35 5.29 32.98 39.60
C PRO A 35 5.03 32.76 38.09
N PRO A 36 3.78 32.46 37.67
CA PRO A 36 3.49 31.96 36.33
C PRO A 36 3.66 33.04 35.25
N LEU A 37 4.53 32.74 34.29
CA LEU A 37 4.74 33.53 33.08
C LEU A 37 3.55 33.39 32.13
N VAL A 38 2.88 34.51 31.85
CA VAL A 38 1.80 34.62 30.87
C VAL A 38 2.38 34.52 29.45
N ILE A 39 2.23 33.36 28.81
CA ILE A 39 2.61 33.16 27.40
C ILE A 39 1.51 33.75 26.51
N LYS A 40 1.80 34.88 25.87
CA LYS A 40 0.94 35.44 24.80
C LYS A 40 1.06 34.55 23.55
N LYS A 41 -0.09 34.05 23.05
CA LYS A 41 -0.16 33.26 21.81
C LYS A 41 0.31 34.13 20.61
N PRO A 42 1.15 33.61 19.70
CA PRO A 42 1.56 34.35 18.50
C PRO A 42 0.38 34.52 17.52
N PRO A 43 0.40 35.57 16.68
CA PRO A 43 -0.69 35.88 15.75
C PRO A 43 -0.80 34.83 14.64
N VAL A 44 -2.03 34.35 14.41
CA VAL A 44 -2.37 33.38 13.37
C VAL A 44 -2.21 34.03 11.99
N LYS A 45 -1.30 33.52 11.17
CA LYS A 45 -1.16 33.94 9.76
C LYS A 45 -2.41 33.52 8.97
N PRO A 46 -2.89 34.35 8.03
CA PRO A 46 -4.06 34.02 7.22
C PRO A 46 -3.78 32.77 6.36
N LYS A 47 -4.71 31.80 6.40
CA LYS A 47 -4.63 30.56 5.62
C LYS A 47 -4.59 30.89 4.12
N ARG A 48 -3.51 30.52 3.42
CA ARG A 48 -3.46 30.55 1.94
C ARG A 48 -4.61 29.68 1.42
N LYS A 49 -5.50 30.28 0.61
CA LYS A 49 -6.58 29.57 -0.06
C LYS A 49 -5.96 28.54 -1.01
N TYR A 50 -6.10 27.26 -0.67
CA TYR A 50 -5.74 26.17 -1.56
C TYR A 50 -6.67 26.20 -2.77
N LYS A 51 -6.11 26.38 -3.97
CA LYS A 51 -6.89 26.38 -5.22
C LYS A 51 -7.30 24.93 -5.48
N LYS A 52 -8.54 24.60 -5.12
CA LYS A 52 -9.15 23.28 -5.29
C LYS A 52 -9.06 22.90 -6.77
N ARG A 53 -8.44 21.75 -7.08
CA ARG A 53 -8.49 21.14 -8.43
C ARG A 53 -9.97 20.97 -8.79
N LYS A 54 -10.33 21.35 -10.02
CA LYS A 54 -11.64 21.02 -10.62
C LYS A 54 -11.70 19.50 -10.78
N VAL A 55 -12.21 18.83 -9.74
CA VAL A 55 -12.84 17.52 -9.87
C VAL A 55 -14.08 17.73 -10.72
N ASP A 56 -14.40 16.78 -11.60
CA ASP A 56 -15.52 16.87 -12.53
C ASP A 56 -16.75 17.52 -11.86
N ASP A 57 -17.21 18.64 -12.42
CA ASP A 57 -18.13 19.58 -11.74
C ASP A 57 -19.47 18.87 -11.39
N GLU A 58 -19.80 17.77 -12.05
CA GLU A 58 -21.00 16.94 -11.81
C GLU A 58 -20.86 16.02 -10.59
N GLU A 59 -19.80 15.21 -10.51
CA GLU A 59 -19.56 14.28 -9.39
C GLU A 59 -19.37 15.05 -8.06
N HIS A 60 -18.74 16.23 -8.12
CA HIS A 60 -18.56 17.06 -6.94
C HIS A 60 -19.88 17.62 -6.40
N GLU A 61 -20.79 18.06 -7.28
CA GLU A 61 -22.09 18.55 -6.87
C GLU A 61 -23.02 17.41 -6.43
N GLU A 62 -22.94 16.23 -7.04
CA GLU A 62 -23.66 15.04 -6.59
C GLU A 62 -23.22 14.61 -5.18
N ASN A 63 -21.92 14.47 -4.94
CA ASN A 63 -21.37 14.12 -3.62
C ASN A 63 -21.73 15.15 -2.54
N LYS A 64 -21.80 16.43 -2.91
CA LYS A 64 -22.20 17.52 -2.01
C LYS A 64 -23.70 17.53 -1.74
N HIS A 65 -24.52 17.19 -2.73
CA HIS A 65 -25.97 17.01 -2.56
C HIS A 65 -26.25 15.81 -1.63
N ILE A 66 -25.54 14.71 -1.81
CA ILE A 66 -25.66 13.53 -0.96
C ILE A 66 -25.21 13.84 0.48
N SER A 67 -24.07 14.52 0.66
CA SER A 67 -23.59 14.92 1.99
C SER A 67 -24.58 15.82 2.74
N LYS A 68 -25.25 16.74 2.04
CA LYS A 68 -26.31 17.59 2.61
C LYS A 68 -27.56 16.79 2.97
N SER A 69 -27.96 15.84 2.14
CA SER A 69 -29.09 14.94 2.39
C SER A 69 -28.85 14.06 3.63
N ILE A 70 -27.62 13.54 3.78
CA ILE A 70 -27.20 12.78 4.98
C ILE A 70 -27.25 13.67 6.23
N GLN A 71 -26.69 14.88 6.19
CA GLN A 71 -26.72 15.80 7.34
C GLN A 71 -28.14 16.21 7.76
N GLN A 72 -29.07 16.33 6.81
CA GLN A 72 -30.47 16.63 7.11
C GLN A 72 -31.22 15.45 7.73
N ARG A 73 -30.87 14.20 7.40
CA ARG A 73 -31.58 12.99 7.86
C ARG A 73 -31.01 12.37 9.14
N PHE A 74 -29.72 12.54 9.39
CA PHE A 74 -29.07 12.11 10.64
C PHE A 74 -28.94 13.25 11.67
N GLY A 75 -29.16 14.50 11.24
CA GLY A 75 -29.13 15.66 12.10
C GLY A 75 -30.43 15.83 12.87
N LYS A 76 -30.40 15.47 14.16
CA LYS A 76 -31.38 15.70 15.24
C LYS A 76 -32.37 14.56 15.48
N ASN A 77 -32.09 13.75 16.50
CA ASN A 77 -33.12 13.33 17.46
C ASN A 77 -32.48 13.06 18.83
N LYS A 78 -33.04 13.67 19.88
CA LYS A 78 -32.56 13.62 21.27
C LYS A 78 -33.31 12.60 22.15
N ASN A 79 -33.96 11.59 21.57
CA ASN A 79 -34.82 10.74 22.38
C ASN A 79 -35.04 9.36 21.76
N THR A 80 -34.26 8.37 22.18
CA THR A 80 -34.72 6.99 22.42
C THR A 80 -33.60 6.18 23.06
N GLN A 81 -33.97 5.20 23.88
CA GLN A 81 -33.11 4.31 24.68
C GLN A 81 -31.73 4.06 24.04
N GLU A 82 -30.68 4.63 24.63
CA GLU A 82 -29.37 4.79 23.97
C GLU A 82 -28.48 3.53 24.07
N LEU A 83 -28.90 2.53 24.84
CA LEU A 83 -28.09 1.37 25.20
C LEU A 83 -28.77 0.06 24.79
N ALA A 84 -27.99 -0.84 24.20
CA ALA A 84 -28.44 -2.21 23.93
C ALA A 84 -28.86 -2.90 25.24
N VAL A 85 -30.01 -3.56 25.23
CA VAL A 85 -30.58 -4.20 26.43
C VAL A 85 -30.65 -5.70 26.24
N ILE A 86 -30.30 -6.42 27.30
CA ILE A 86 -30.46 -7.85 27.39
C ILE A 86 -31.91 -8.18 27.77
N LYS A 87 -32.67 -8.83 26.89
CA LYS A 87 -34.04 -9.29 27.19
C LYS A 87 -34.04 -10.78 27.50
N HIS A 88 -34.63 -11.15 28.64
CA HIS A 88 -34.91 -12.54 28.98
C HIS A 88 -36.24 -12.96 28.36
N THR A 89 -36.23 -14.02 27.56
CA THR A 89 -37.46 -14.63 27.06
C THR A 89 -38.02 -15.61 28.11
N LYS A 90 -39.34 -15.86 28.10
CA LYS A 90 -40.03 -16.79 29.04
C LYS A 90 -39.41 -18.20 29.09
N ASN A 91 -38.61 -18.56 28.08
CA ASN A 91 -37.96 -19.87 27.93
C ASN A 91 -36.47 -19.84 28.36
N GLN A 92 -36.06 -18.96 29.29
CA GLN A 92 -34.67 -18.79 29.76
C GLN A 92 -33.61 -18.43 28.70
N THR A 93 -34.01 -18.19 27.45
CA THR A 93 -33.09 -17.73 26.41
C THR A 93 -32.88 -16.22 26.52
N VAL A 94 -31.61 -15.83 26.60
CA VAL A 94 -31.18 -14.43 26.67
C VAL A 94 -30.96 -13.92 25.25
N LYS A 95 -31.65 -12.85 24.87
CA LYS A 95 -31.44 -12.18 23.57
C LYS A 95 -30.95 -10.76 23.79
N ILE A 96 -29.81 -10.43 23.18
CA ILE A 96 -29.35 -9.04 23.07
C ILE A 96 -30.22 -8.38 22.01
N VAL A 97 -30.88 -7.29 22.38
CA VAL A 97 -31.73 -6.52 21.47
C VAL A 97 -31.14 -5.12 21.37
N ASN A 98 -30.79 -4.73 20.15
CA ASN A 98 -30.36 -3.37 19.87
C ASN A 98 -31.55 -2.41 20.04
N PRO A 99 -31.30 -1.14 20.39
CA PRO A 99 -32.38 -0.16 20.44
C PRO A 99 -32.96 0.08 19.06
N ASP A 100 -34.25 0.42 19.00
CA ASP A 100 -34.91 0.78 17.74
C ASP A 100 -34.19 1.94 17.04
N ALA A 101 -33.55 2.84 17.80
CA ALA A 101 -32.72 3.93 17.24
C ALA A 101 -31.49 3.42 16.47
N HIS A 102 -30.87 2.33 16.91
CA HIS A 102 -29.76 1.68 16.22
C HIS A 102 -30.26 1.04 14.92
N ASP A 103 -31.35 0.27 14.98
CA ASP A 103 -31.87 -0.43 13.80
C ASP A 103 -32.38 0.56 12.74
N ASN A 104 -33.06 1.63 13.16
CA ASN A 104 -33.43 2.75 12.28
C ASN A 104 -32.21 3.49 11.68
N MET A 105 -31.08 3.54 12.40
CA MET A 105 -29.84 4.14 11.88
C MET A 105 -29.21 3.24 10.81
N ILE A 106 -29.19 1.93 11.04
CA ILE A 106 -28.72 0.94 10.06
C ILE A 106 -29.60 0.95 8.82
N GLU A 107 -30.92 0.90 8.97
CA GLU A 107 -31.87 0.94 7.86
C GLU A 107 -31.72 2.22 7.03
N ARG A 108 -31.61 3.40 7.66
CA ARG A 108 -31.33 4.65 6.94
C ARG A 108 -29.98 4.64 6.23
N ALA A 109 -28.96 4.03 6.81
CA ALA A 109 -27.64 3.91 6.18
C ALA A 109 -27.69 2.98 4.95
N GLU A 110 -28.48 1.92 5.02
CA GLU A 110 -28.75 1.00 3.91
C GLU A 110 -29.57 1.67 2.79
N GLU A 111 -30.65 2.37 3.13
CA GLU A 111 -31.48 3.13 2.19
C GLU A 111 -30.67 4.18 1.42
N LEU A 112 -29.79 4.88 2.13
CA LEU A 112 -28.90 5.90 1.54
C LEU A 112 -27.70 5.28 0.82
N LYS A 113 -27.63 3.94 0.76
CA LYS A 113 -26.56 3.17 0.14
C LYS A 113 -25.20 3.72 0.55
N ILE A 114 -25.03 4.07 1.83
CA ILE A 114 -23.77 4.62 2.34
C ILE A 114 -22.63 3.65 2.03
N ASN A 115 -22.88 2.34 2.16
CA ASN A 115 -21.95 1.29 1.77
C ASN A 115 -21.60 1.29 0.28
N LYS A 116 -22.48 1.75 -0.60
CA LYS A 116 -22.23 1.88 -2.05
C LYS A 116 -21.36 3.10 -2.37
N MET A 117 -21.48 4.21 -1.63
CA MET A 117 -20.57 5.37 -1.80
C MET A 117 -19.11 5.03 -1.50
N TYR A 118 -18.87 4.04 -0.63
CA TYR A 118 -17.52 3.56 -0.30
C TYR A 118 -17.09 2.33 -1.10
N GLN A 119 -17.93 1.82 -2.01
CA GLN A 119 -17.52 0.75 -2.90
C GLN A 119 -16.63 1.31 -4.00
N VAL A 120 -15.44 0.73 -4.15
CA VAL A 120 -14.57 0.98 -5.31
C VAL A 120 -15.36 0.60 -6.56
N GLU A 121 -15.62 1.57 -7.43
CA GLU A 121 -16.26 1.30 -8.73
C GLU A 121 -15.35 0.38 -9.55
N LEU A 122 -15.80 -0.86 -9.74
CA LEU A 122 -15.12 -1.81 -10.58
C LEU A 122 -15.33 -1.43 -12.05
N ARG A 123 -14.23 -1.31 -12.78
CA ARG A 123 -14.25 -1.07 -14.22
C ARG A 123 -14.92 -2.22 -14.97
N SER A 124 -16.04 -1.95 -15.63
CA SER A 124 -16.78 -2.95 -16.40
C SER A 124 -16.11 -3.34 -17.73
N ASP A 125 -15.15 -2.54 -18.19
CA ASP A 125 -14.38 -2.79 -19.43
C ASP A 125 -13.14 -3.68 -19.20
N ALA A 126 -12.74 -3.90 -17.94
CA ALA A 126 -11.65 -4.79 -17.59
C ALA A 126 -12.13 -6.25 -17.53
N LEU A 127 -11.33 -7.16 -18.08
CA LEU A 127 -11.59 -8.59 -17.95
C LEU A 127 -11.30 -9.03 -16.51
N PRO A 128 -12.24 -9.74 -15.85
CA PRO A 128 -12.05 -10.21 -14.51
C PRO A 128 -11.05 -11.37 -14.48
N THR A 129 -10.18 -11.36 -13.49
CA THR A 129 -9.18 -12.39 -13.23
C THR A 129 -9.49 -13.21 -11.98
N ALA A 130 -8.83 -14.35 -11.87
CA ALA A 130 -8.87 -15.16 -10.67
C ALA A 130 -8.32 -14.41 -9.46
N TRP A 131 -9.00 -14.54 -8.31
CA TRP A 131 -8.57 -14.01 -7.01
C TRP A 131 -7.29 -14.72 -6.51
N LYS A 132 -6.16 -14.32 -7.07
CA LYS A 132 -4.79 -14.81 -6.83
C LYS A 132 -3.81 -13.68 -7.12
N CYS A 133 -2.64 -13.73 -6.47
CA CYS A 133 -1.58 -12.78 -6.75
C CYS A 133 -1.05 -12.95 -8.18
N ALA A 134 -0.98 -11.84 -8.91
CA ALA A 134 -0.46 -11.74 -10.28
C ALA A 134 1.05 -12.02 -10.40
N LEU A 135 1.76 -12.22 -9.29
CA LEU A 135 3.17 -12.57 -9.27
C LEU A 135 3.37 -14.01 -8.78
N CYS A 136 2.92 -14.34 -7.56
CA CYS A 136 3.23 -15.63 -6.93
C CYS A 136 2.14 -16.71 -7.08
N HIS A 137 1.01 -16.39 -7.71
CA HIS A 137 -0.13 -17.30 -7.96
C HIS A 137 -0.87 -17.76 -6.68
N GLN A 138 -0.50 -17.22 -5.51
CA GLN A 138 -1.10 -17.59 -4.23
C GLN A 138 -2.34 -16.74 -3.92
N ARG A 139 -3.24 -17.28 -3.10
CA ARG A 139 -4.45 -16.58 -2.64
C ARG A 139 -4.17 -15.74 -1.39
N THR A 140 -5.17 -14.96 -0.96
CA THR A 140 -5.21 -14.28 0.34
C THR A 140 -4.85 -15.22 1.49
N CYS A 141 -4.15 -14.68 2.49
CA CYS A 141 -3.79 -15.34 3.75
C CYS A 141 -3.04 -16.68 3.59
N ARG A 142 -2.27 -16.82 2.50
CA ARG A 142 -1.37 -17.96 2.35
C ARG A 142 -0.04 -17.65 3.03
N ASP A 143 0.36 -18.54 3.92
CA ASP A 143 1.57 -18.39 4.74
C ASP A 143 1.58 -17.05 5.50
N SER A 144 2.64 -16.25 5.36
CA SER A 144 2.82 -14.93 6.00
C SER A 144 2.63 -13.75 5.03
N LEU A 145 2.04 -13.97 3.83
CA LEU A 145 1.95 -12.95 2.79
C LEU A 145 0.83 -11.92 3.02
N GLY A 146 -0.14 -12.22 3.89
CA GLY A 146 -1.29 -11.37 4.14
C GLY A 146 -2.33 -11.39 3.01
N ASP A 147 -3.06 -10.29 2.86
CA ASP A 147 -4.14 -10.16 1.89
C ASP A 147 -3.67 -9.70 0.50
N LEU A 148 -4.56 -9.85 -0.49
CA LEU A 148 -4.38 -9.33 -1.82
C LEU A 148 -4.93 -7.91 -1.92
N PHE A 149 -4.12 -7.01 -2.46
CA PHE A 149 -4.47 -5.63 -2.73
C PHE A 149 -4.81 -5.45 -4.21
N GLY A 150 -5.84 -4.67 -4.48
CA GLY A 150 -6.37 -4.44 -5.82
C GLY A 150 -7.85 -4.02 -5.78
N PRO A 151 -8.54 -4.02 -6.92
CA PRO A 151 -7.99 -4.36 -8.23
C PRO A 151 -7.10 -3.25 -8.79
N TYR A 152 -5.94 -3.62 -9.34
CA TYR A 152 -5.20 -2.75 -10.25
C TYR A 152 -5.60 -3.11 -11.68
N TYR A 153 -5.64 -2.11 -12.57
CA TYR A 153 -6.01 -2.32 -13.97
C TYR A 153 -4.78 -2.15 -14.84
N VAL A 154 -4.47 -3.17 -15.64
CA VAL A 154 -3.27 -3.20 -16.50
C VAL A 154 -3.61 -3.72 -17.88
N GLN A 155 -2.90 -3.20 -18.90
CA GLN A 155 -2.96 -3.74 -20.26
C GLN A 155 -2.04 -4.96 -20.37
N ALA A 156 -2.64 -6.15 -20.51
CA ALA A 156 -1.90 -7.39 -20.73
C ALA A 156 -1.69 -7.63 -22.23
N GLU A 157 -0.45 -7.85 -22.63
CA GLU A 157 -0.08 -8.16 -24.01
C GLU A 157 -0.21 -9.65 -24.34
N GLU A 158 -0.41 -9.96 -25.63
CA GLU A 158 -0.46 -11.34 -26.11
C GLU A 158 0.83 -12.13 -25.83
N LYS A 159 2.00 -11.48 -25.89
CA LYS A 159 3.31 -12.15 -25.80
C LYS A 159 3.53 -12.81 -24.42
N HIS A 160 3.08 -12.16 -23.35
CA HIS A 160 3.28 -12.59 -21.98
C HIS A 160 1.95 -12.69 -21.22
N TRP A 161 0.96 -13.33 -21.86
CA TRP A 161 -0.37 -13.46 -21.29
C TRP A 161 -0.40 -14.31 -20.01
N PRO A 162 -0.97 -13.81 -18.89
CA PRO A 162 -1.02 -14.54 -17.63
C PRO A 162 -2.18 -15.55 -17.61
N GLU A 163 -2.00 -16.70 -18.26
CA GLU A 163 -3.03 -17.76 -18.36
C GLU A 163 -3.47 -18.31 -16.99
N PHE A 164 -2.62 -18.17 -15.96
CA PHE A 164 -2.94 -18.57 -14.58
C PHE A 164 -3.94 -17.64 -13.88
N LEU A 165 -4.11 -16.41 -14.38
CA LEU A 165 -5.07 -15.41 -13.89
C LEU A 165 -6.38 -15.49 -14.66
N THR A 166 -6.32 -15.50 -15.98
CA THR A 166 -7.50 -15.51 -16.83
C THR A 166 -7.21 -16.13 -18.19
N LYS A 167 -8.25 -16.72 -18.77
CA LYS A 167 -8.13 -17.36 -20.09
C LYS A 167 -7.93 -16.30 -21.14
N LYS A 168 -7.02 -16.55 -22.08
CA LYS A 168 -6.80 -15.63 -23.20
C LYS A 168 -8.08 -15.46 -24.05
N PRO A 169 -8.53 -14.21 -24.30
CA PRO A 169 -9.57 -13.92 -25.28
C PRO A 169 -9.27 -14.55 -26.65
N ALA A 170 -10.25 -15.27 -27.22
CA ALA A 170 -10.10 -15.97 -28.50
C ALA A 170 -9.85 -15.03 -29.70
N LYS A 171 -10.13 -13.73 -29.57
CA LYS A 171 -10.01 -12.71 -30.62
C LYS A 171 -8.96 -11.65 -30.31
N MET A 172 -7.90 -12.02 -29.60
CA MET A 172 -6.78 -11.09 -29.39
C MET A 172 -5.89 -11.11 -30.63
N ALA A 173 -5.69 -9.95 -31.24
CA ALA A 173 -4.77 -9.80 -32.35
C ALA A 173 -3.33 -9.78 -31.81
N ARG A 174 -2.38 -10.19 -32.66
CA ARG A 174 -0.94 -10.32 -32.37
C ARG A 174 -0.23 -9.05 -31.87
N SER A 175 -0.93 -7.92 -31.88
CA SER A 175 -0.48 -6.59 -31.46
C SER A 175 -1.49 -5.86 -30.55
N SER A 176 -2.55 -6.51 -30.07
CA SER A 176 -3.53 -5.91 -29.17
C SER A 176 -3.28 -6.28 -27.72
N SER A 177 -3.37 -5.32 -26.81
CA SER A 177 -3.46 -5.57 -25.37
C SER A 177 -4.92 -5.68 -24.95
N SER A 178 -5.18 -6.34 -23.81
CA SER A 178 -6.50 -6.33 -23.16
C SER A 178 -6.38 -5.81 -21.74
N LEU A 179 -7.32 -4.96 -21.34
CA LEU A 179 -7.41 -4.47 -19.97
C LEU A 179 -7.89 -5.60 -19.07
N ILE A 180 -7.12 -5.93 -18.04
CA ILE A 180 -7.50 -6.93 -17.03
C ILE A 180 -7.42 -6.33 -15.63
N ASP A 181 -8.23 -6.82 -14.71
CA ASP A 181 -8.03 -6.54 -13.29
C ASP A 181 -6.96 -7.47 -12.72
N ILE A 182 -6.17 -7.02 -11.74
CA ILE A 182 -5.18 -7.87 -11.08
C ILE A 182 -5.11 -7.58 -9.59
N TRP A 183 -4.61 -8.56 -8.87
CA TRP A 183 -4.49 -8.55 -7.43
C TRP A 183 -3.07 -8.95 -7.04
N MET A 184 -2.49 -8.38 -5.99
CA MET A 184 -1.14 -8.73 -5.54
C MET A 184 -1.00 -8.67 -4.02
N HIS A 185 -0.18 -9.53 -3.44
CA HIS A 185 0.25 -9.34 -2.06
C HIS A 185 1.12 -8.09 -1.96
N GLY A 186 1.00 -7.36 -0.85
CA GLY A 186 1.79 -6.15 -0.61
C GLY A 186 3.28 -6.42 -0.63
N SER A 187 3.72 -7.55 -0.06
CA SER A 187 5.12 -7.98 -0.09
C SER A 187 5.60 -8.34 -1.50
N CYS A 188 4.79 -9.02 -2.31
CA CYS A 188 5.14 -9.34 -3.69
C CYS A 188 5.33 -8.07 -4.54
N ALA A 189 4.47 -7.06 -4.36
CA ALA A 189 4.60 -5.77 -5.04
C ALA A 189 5.81 -4.97 -4.53
N LEU A 190 6.02 -4.93 -3.22
CA LEU A 190 7.11 -4.17 -2.59
C LEU A 190 8.51 -4.68 -2.97
N TRP A 191 8.65 -5.99 -3.15
CA TRP A 191 9.91 -6.62 -3.54
C TRP A 191 10.12 -6.70 -5.06
N ALA A 192 9.14 -6.26 -5.86
CA ALA A 192 9.30 -6.19 -7.30
C ALA A 192 10.14 -4.94 -7.65
N PRO A 193 11.26 -5.08 -8.37
CA PRO A 193 12.10 -3.95 -8.74
C PRO A 193 11.33 -2.99 -9.65
N ASP A 194 11.57 -1.69 -9.45
CA ASP A 194 10.96 -0.59 -10.21
C ASP A 194 9.43 -0.53 -10.17
N VAL A 195 8.80 -1.24 -9.23
CA VAL A 195 7.38 -1.09 -8.88
C VAL A 195 7.32 -0.37 -7.55
N HIS A 196 7.11 0.94 -7.58
CA HIS A 196 7.02 1.76 -6.37
C HIS A 196 5.66 2.45 -6.29
N MET A 197 5.24 2.69 -5.05
CA MET A 197 4.01 3.42 -4.77
C MET A 197 4.29 4.92 -4.80
N ALA A 198 3.66 5.62 -5.73
CA ALA A 198 3.62 7.07 -5.77
C ALA A 198 2.21 7.55 -5.44
N ALA A 199 2.05 8.23 -4.30
CA ALA A 199 0.76 8.61 -3.75
C ALA A 199 -0.19 7.40 -3.58
N ASN A 200 -1.20 7.25 -4.45
CA ASN A 200 -2.20 6.19 -4.40
C ASN A 200 -2.12 5.21 -5.57
N GLN A 201 -1.03 5.24 -6.36
CA GLN A 201 -0.86 4.40 -7.54
C GLN A 201 0.49 3.69 -7.51
N LEU A 202 0.55 2.52 -8.15
CA LEU A 202 1.79 1.79 -8.41
C LEU A 202 2.31 2.22 -9.79
N GLU A 203 3.42 2.95 -9.81
CA GLU A 203 4.05 3.36 -11.06
C GLU A 203 4.75 2.17 -11.72
N ASN A 204 4.87 2.22 -13.06
CA ASN A 204 5.52 1.21 -13.91
C ASN A 204 4.97 -0.23 -13.78
N LEU A 205 3.84 -0.42 -13.10
CA LEU A 205 3.28 -1.74 -12.83
C LEU A 205 3.02 -2.53 -14.12
N GLU A 206 2.41 -1.88 -15.11
CA GLU A 206 2.07 -2.51 -16.40
C GLU A 206 3.31 -2.99 -17.17
N GLU A 207 4.32 -2.13 -17.32
CA GLU A 207 5.56 -2.46 -18.01
C GLU A 207 6.29 -3.62 -17.32
N LYS A 208 6.39 -3.55 -15.99
CA LYS A 208 7.14 -4.53 -15.20
C LYS A 208 6.43 -5.88 -15.15
N LEU A 209 5.11 -5.92 -15.06
CA LEU A 209 4.34 -7.17 -15.09
C LEU A 209 4.51 -7.93 -16.40
N ASN A 210 4.51 -7.23 -17.54
CA ASN A 210 4.77 -7.86 -18.84
C ASN A 210 6.16 -8.53 -18.88
N ILE A 211 7.15 -7.97 -18.18
CA ILE A 211 8.48 -8.60 -18.03
C ILE A 211 8.38 -9.81 -17.08
N PHE A 212 7.80 -9.64 -15.89
CA PHE A 212 7.75 -10.68 -14.84
C PHE A 212 6.92 -11.90 -15.25
N TRP A 213 5.84 -11.73 -16.00
CA TRP A 213 5.05 -12.85 -16.54
C TRP A 213 5.84 -13.69 -17.55
N GLY A 214 6.87 -13.11 -18.19
CA GLY A 214 7.82 -13.84 -19.01
C GLY A 214 8.92 -14.56 -18.20
N GLN A 215 9.12 -14.22 -16.92
CA GLN A 215 10.17 -14.81 -16.09
C GLN A 215 9.66 -16.01 -15.30
N SER A 216 10.44 -17.09 -15.29
CA SER A 216 10.17 -18.29 -14.52
C SER A 216 10.96 -18.32 -13.21
N CYS A 217 10.29 -18.75 -12.14
CA CYS A 217 10.92 -18.89 -10.83
C CYS A 217 11.89 -20.08 -10.83
N PHE A 218 13.12 -19.89 -10.36
CA PHE A 218 14.10 -20.97 -10.25
C PHE A 218 13.71 -22.08 -9.25
N VAL A 219 12.84 -21.77 -8.28
CA VAL A 219 12.41 -22.73 -7.23
C VAL A 219 11.17 -23.53 -7.62
N CYS A 220 10.13 -22.88 -8.15
CA CYS A 220 8.85 -23.53 -8.45
C CYS A 220 8.55 -23.67 -9.95
N HIS A 221 9.41 -23.10 -10.81
CA HIS A 221 9.30 -23.12 -12.28
C HIS A 221 8.04 -22.47 -12.87
N GLN A 222 7.23 -21.79 -12.06
CA GLN A 222 6.07 -21.03 -12.53
C GLN A 222 6.47 -19.62 -12.96
N SER A 223 5.69 -19.03 -13.87
CA SER A 223 5.85 -17.65 -14.33
C SER A 223 5.52 -16.62 -13.24
N GLY A 224 5.75 -15.33 -13.51
CA GLY A 224 5.40 -14.23 -12.60
C GLY A 224 6.48 -13.92 -11.55
N ALA A 225 7.69 -14.47 -11.72
CA ALA A 225 8.79 -14.25 -10.82
C ALA A 225 9.33 -12.81 -10.96
N SER A 226 9.25 -12.02 -9.89
CA SER A 226 9.60 -10.59 -9.92
C SER A 226 10.99 -10.27 -9.37
N ILE A 227 11.55 -11.12 -8.49
CA ILE A 227 12.79 -10.80 -7.77
C ILE A 227 13.99 -11.35 -8.55
N PRO A 228 14.88 -10.50 -9.09
CA PRO A 228 16.10 -10.95 -9.75
C PRO A 228 17.16 -11.36 -8.72
N VAL A 229 17.84 -12.48 -8.96
CA VAL A 229 18.97 -12.99 -8.18
C VAL A 229 19.95 -13.69 -9.11
N ASP A 230 21.17 -13.17 -9.23
CA ASP A 230 22.26 -13.77 -10.03
C ASP A 230 21.85 -14.17 -11.46
N GLY A 231 21.06 -13.31 -12.12
CA GLY A 231 20.56 -13.55 -13.49
C GLY A 231 19.37 -14.51 -13.60
N LYS A 232 18.85 -15.00 -12.47
CA LYS A 232 17.61 -15.79 -12.36
C LYS A 232 16.51 -14.97 -11.68
N TYR A 233 15.28 -15.47 -11.72
CA TYR A 233 14.14 -14.82 -11.05
C TYR A 233 13.52 -15.73 -10.00
N LEU A 234 12.96 -15.12 -8.96
CA LEU A 234 12.27 -15.78 -7.85
C LEU A 234 10.97 -15.07 -7.52
N HIS A 235 9.99 -15.81 -7.03
CA HIS A 235 8.86 -15.22 -6.30
C HIS A 235 9.29 -14.85 -4.88
N PHE A 236 8.71 -13.79 -4.33
CA PHE A 236 8.88 -13.43 -2.92
C PHE A 236 8.69 -14.61 -1.93
N PRO A 237 7.56 -15.35 -1.95
CA PRO A 237 7.39 -16.51 -1.06
C PRO A 237 8.39 -17.65 -1.32
N CYS A 238 8.92 -17.77 -2.54
CA CYS A 238 9.94 -18.78 -2.84
C CYS A 238 11.29 -18.36 -2.25
N ALA A 239 11.65 -17.08 -2.36
CA ALA A 239 12.87 -16.54 -1.76
C ALA A 239 12.86 -16.68 -0.23
N MET A 240 11.71 -16.44 0.43
CA MET A 240 11.57 -16.63 1.88
C MET A 240 11.78 -18.07 2.35
N LYS A 241 11.41 -19.05 1.52
CA LYS A 241 11.46 -20.48 1.90
C LYS A 241 12.77 -21.14 1.51
N HIS A 242 13.54 -20.54 0.60
CA HIS A 242 14.74 -21.15 0.06
C HIS A 242 15.95 -20.88 0.97
N PRO A 243 16.61 -21.91 1.54
CA PRO A 243 17.65 -21.72 2.55
C PRO A 243 18.92 -21.05 2.02
N GLY A 244 19.17 -21.12 0.71
CA GLY A 244 20.33 -20.49 0.05
C GLY A 244 20.09 -19.05 -0.43
N VAL A 245 18.98 -18.42 -0.04
CA VAL A 245 18.61 -17.06 -0.48
C VAL A 245 18.36 -16.17 0.72
N VAL A 246 18.90 -14.96 0.70
CA VAL A 246 18.70 -13.95 1.74
C VAL A 246 18.07 -12.70 1.13
N LEU A 247 17.00 -12.26 1.78
CA LEU A 247 16.27 -11.03 1.47
C LEU A 247 16.73 -9.93 2.44
N ASP A 248 17.36 -8.89 1.92
CA ASP A 248 17.80 -7.72 2.69
C ASP A 248 16.71 -6.65 2.71
N GLN A 249 16.04 -6.49 3.84
CA GLN A 249 14.94 -5.51 4.02
C GLN A 249 15.41 -4.05 3.97
N SER A 250 16.69 -3.78 4.25
CA SER A 250 17.20 -2.41 4.27
C SER A 250 17.40 -1.86 2.85
N THR A 251 17.73 -2.73 1.91
CA THR A 251 17.99 -2.39 0.51
C THR A 251 16.94 -2.91 -0.46
N PHE A 252 15.99 -3.73 0.01
CA PHE A 252 15.04 -4.49 -0.81
C PHE A 252 15.73 -5.31 -1.92
N THR A 253 16.90 -5.88 -1.59
CA THR A 253 17.68 -6.72 -2.52
C THR A 253 17.70 -8.17 -2.09
N CYS A 254 17.92 -9.06 -3.05
CA CYS A 254 17.93 -10.50 -2.84
C CYS A 254 19.28 -11.07 -3.31
N LYS A 255 19.93 -11.89 -2.46
CA LYS A 255 21.27 -12.44 -2.71
C LYS A 255 21.28 -13.93 -2.44
N THR A 256 22.08 -14.69 -3.18
CA THR A 256 22.38 -16.08 -2.81
C THR A 256 23.46 -16.13 -1.73
N ILE A 257 23.37 -17.13 -0.86
CA ILE A 257 24.45 -17.45 0.09
C ILE A 257 25.44 -18.37 -0.65
N PRO A 258 26.70 -17.95 -0.84
CA PRO A 258 27.73 -18.85 -1.37
C PRO A 258 27.89 -20.05 -0.43
N ALA A 259 28.05 -21.25 -1.00
CA ALA A 259 28.19 -22.50 -0.24
C ALA A 259 29.41 -22.53 0.73
N GLU A 260 30.26 -21.50 0.73
CA GLU A 260 31.47 -21.40 1.55
C GLU A 260 31.23 -20.75 2.94
N SER A 261 30.07 -20.16 3.20
CA SER A 261 29.77 -19.49 4.48
C SER A 261 28.86 -20.29 5.44
N SER A 262 28.69 -21.59 5.19
CA SER A 262 27.91 -22.51 6.06
C SER A 262 28.79 -23.47 6.86
N ARG A 263 29.88 -22.95 7.45
CA ARG A 263 30.71 -23.67 8.44
C ARG A 263 30.70 -22.95 9.77
#